data_AF-A0A517VK02-F1
#
_entry.id   AF-A0A517VK02-F1
#
_cell.length_a   1.000
_cell.length_b   1.000
_cell.length_c   1.000
_cell.angle_alpha   90.00
_cell.angle_beta   90.00
_cell.angle_gamma   90.00
#
_symmetry.space_group_name_H-M   'P 1'
#
loop_
_entity.id
_entity.type
_entity.pdbx_description
1 polymer ?
#
loop_
_entity_poly.entity_id
_entity_poly.type
_entity_poly.pdbx_seq_one_letter_code
_entity_poly.pdbx_strand_id
1 'polypeptide(L)'
;MKNTNPDTWQIPPGWHQDFEPQATLELQALRKISQAVLDLSSDFSVELDLIEPGYLKVNVFYKQTRLAEVYANVEATGLVYSLYVPIEDAREEEFHFRMVDEGVNILKKTVSCI
;
A
#
# COMPACT_ATOMS: atom_id res chain seq x y z
N MET A 1 3.73 -6.43 -17.23
CA MET A 1 3.48 -5.08 -16.68
C MET A 1 2.35 -5.21 -15.68
N LYS A 2 2.63 -5.02 -14.38
CA LYS A 2 1.58 -5.00 -13.35
C LYS A 2 1.29 -3.54 -13.04
N ASN A 3 0.36 -2.97 -13.80
CA ASN A 3 -0.28 -1.72 -13.47
C ASN A 3 -1.78 -2.04 -13.36
N THR A 4 -2.20 -2.46 -12.18
CA THR A 4 -3.62 -2.67 -11.90
C THR A 4 -4.17 -1.34 -11.39
N ASN A 5 -5.04 -0.72 -12.17
CA ASN A 5 -5.74 0.50 -11.81
C ASN A 5 -6.39 0.34 -10.41
N PRO A 6 -5.99 1.12 -9.37
CA PRO A 6 -6.55 0.98 -8.04
C PRO A 6 -8.06 1.13 -7.99
N ASP A 7 -8.65 1.94 -8.88
CA ASP A 7 -10.10 2.16 -8.94
C ASP A 7 -10.89 0.90 -9.28
N THR A 8 -10.28 -0.08 -9.94
CA THR A 8 -10.94 -1.32 -10.36
C THR A 8 -10.75 -2.47 -9.39
N TRP A 9 -9.92 -2.30 -8.35
CA TRP A 9 -9.70 -3.35 -7.35
C TRP A 9 -10.99 -3.73 -6.66
N GLN A 10 -11.15 -4.99 -6.28
CA GLN A 10 -12.29 -5.46 -5.50
C GLN A 10 -11.74 -6.22 -4.30
N ILE A 11 -12.55 -6.34 -3.25
CA ILE A 11 -12.22 -7.15 -2.07
C ILE A 11 -11.96 -8.58 -2.58
N PRO A 12 -10.73 -9.10 -2.47
CA PRO A 12 -10.43 -10.43 -2.99
C PRO A 12 -11.24 -11.50 -2.26
N PRO A 13 -11.70 -12.56 -2.96
CA PRO A 13 -12.31 -13.70 -2.30
C PRO A 13 -11.27 -14.36 -1.37
N GLY A 14 -11.60 -14.47 -0.08
CA GLY A 14 -10.67 -14.95 0.96
C GLY A 14 -10.08 -13.86 1.85
N TRP A 15 -10.37 -12.58 1.60
CA TRP A 15 -10.03 -11.50 2.50
C TRP A 15 -11.24 -11.09 3.33
N HIS A 16 -11.14 -11.24 4.66
CA HIS A 16 -12.02 -10.66 5.69
C HIS A 16 -13.53 -10.61 5.34
N GLN A 17 -14.10 -11.69 4.80
CA GLN A 17 -15.51 -11.73 4.33
C GLN A 17 -16.53 -11.45 5.45
N ASP A 18 -16.17 -11.73 6.71
CA ASP A 18 -17.03 -11.55 7.88
C ASP A 18 -16.80 -10.21 8.61
N PHE A 19 -15.84 -9.40 8.17
CA PHE A 19 -15.39 -8.17 8.85
C PHE A 19 -15.88 -6.89 8.18
N GLU A 20 -16.98 -6.94 7.43
CA GLU A 20 -17.65 -5.72 7.00
C GLU A 20 -18.18 -4.95 8.23
N PRO A 21 -17.96 -3.62 8.32
CA PRO A 21 -17.55 -2.69 7.25
C PRO A 21 -16.04 -2.41 7.13
N GLN A 22 -15.19 -3.06 7.94
CA GLN A 22 -13.76 -2.75 8.06
C GLN A 22 -12.99 -3.08 6.77
N ALA A 23 -13.25 -4.24 6.16
CA ALA A 23 -12.62 -4.64 4.90
C ALA A 23 -12.84 -3.62 3.77
N THR A 24 -14.07 -3.08 3.65
CA THR A 24 -14.36 -2.01 2.70
C THR A 24 -13.52 -0.75 2.96
N LEU A 25 -13.39 -0.32 4.22
CA LEU A 25 -12.62 0.87 4.60
C LEU A 25 -11.12 0.68 4.33
N GLU A 26 -10.58 -0.48 4.66
CA GLU A 26 -9.17 -0.82 4.42
C GLU A 26 -8.86 -0.87 2.92
N LEU A 27 -9.74 -1.44 2.08
CA LEU A 27 -9.52 -1.43 0.64
C LEU A 27 -9.58 -0.03 0.06
N GLN A 28 -10.55 0.79 0.51
CA GLN A 28 -10.65 2.19 0.07
C GLN A 28 -9.39 2.98 0.44
N ALA A 29 -8.84 2.74 1.63
CA ALA A 29 -7.57 3.30 2.07
C ALA A 29 -6.42 2.89 1.14
N LEU A 30 -6.27 1.59 0.88
CA LEU A 30 -5.24 1.06 -0.03
C LEU A 30 -5.37 1.63 -1.44
N ARG A 31 -6.59 1.78 -1.98
CA ARG A 31 -6.82 2.44 -3.27
C ARG A 31 -6.35 3.89 -3.25
N LYS A 32 -6.70 4.64 -2.20
CA LYS A 32 -6.39 6.07 -2.08
C LYS A 32 -4.88 6.32 -2.06
N ILE A 33 -4.13 5.59 -1.23
CA ILE A 33 -2.67 5.73 -1.21
C ILE A 33 -2.04 5.25 -2.52
N SER A 34 -2.56 4.18 -3.12
CA SER A 34 -2.06 3.66 -4.40
C SER A 34 -2.21 4.68 -5.52
N GLN A 35 -3.35 5.36 -5.61
CA GLN A 35 -3.55 6.43 -6.58
C GLN A 35 -2.57 7.58 -6.35
N ALA A 36 -2.40 8.01 -5.09
CA ALA A 36 -1.44 9.07 -4.76
C ALA A 36 0.01 8.68 -5.10
N VAL A 37 0.37 7.41 -4.99
CA VAL A 37 1.68 6.88 -5.41
C VAL A 37 1.83 6.92 -6.94
N LEU A 38 0.82 6.51 -7.68
CA LEU A 38 0.82 6.57 -9.15
C LEU A 38 0.90 8.02 -9.67
N ASP A 39 0.33 8.97 -8.93
CA ASP A 39 0.39 10.40 -9.27
C ASP A 39 1.78 11.02 -9.03
N LEU A 40 2.72 10.32 -8.37
CA LEU A 40 4.07 10.84 -8.11
C LEU A 40 4.94 10.93 -9.36
N SER A 41 4.92 9.88 -10.17
CA SER A 41 5.76 9.72 -11.36
C SER A 41 5.31 8.48 -12.13
N SER A 42 5.48 8.49 -13.45
CA SER A 42 5.27 7.34 -14.32
C SER A 42 6.22 6.16 -14.06
N ASP A 43 7.27 6.37 -13.26
CA ASP A 43 8.18 5.30 -12.84
C ASP A 43 7.59 4.40 -11.75
N PHE A 44 6.52 4.84 -11.09
CA PHE A 44 5.83 4.06 -10.07
C PHE A 44 4.79 3.12 -10.69
N SER A 45 4.63 1.96 -10.07
CA SER A 45 3.50 1.07 -10.31
C SER A 45 3.10 0.38 -9.01
N VAL A 46 1.86 -0.10 -8.95
CA VAL A 46 1.28 -0.70 -7.77
C VAL A 46 0.55 -1.99 -8.11
N GLU A 47 0.56 -2.93 -7.18
CA GLU A 47 -0.16 -4.20 -7.28
C GLU A 47 -0.83 -4.49 -5.94
N LEU A 48 -2.13 -4.78 -5.98
CA LEU A 48 -2.84 -5.35 -4.85
C LEU A 48 -2.55 -6.85 -4.77
N ASP A 49 -2.11 -7.30 -3.59
CA ASP A 49 -1.62 -8.66 -3.38
C ASP A 49 -2.22 -9.24 -2.10
N LEU A 50 -2.99 -10.33 -2.25
CA LEU A 50 -3.49 -11.14 -1.14
C LEU A 50 -2.45 -12.22 -0.84
N ILE A 51 -1.60 -11.97 0.15
CA ILE A 51 -0.48 -12.85 0.51
C ILE A 51 -1.01 -14.19 1.01
N GLU A 52 -1.99 -14.11 1.91
CA GLU A 52 -2.70 -15.25 2.49
C GLU A 52 -4.07 -14.76 3.00
N PRO A 53 -5.00 -15.68 3.34
CA PRO A 53 -6.32 -15.29 3.84
C PRO A 53 -6.22 -14.33 5.04
N GLY A 54 -6.85 -13.17 4.92
CA GLY A 54 -6.80 -12.10 5.93
C GLY A 54 -5.67 -11.07 5.75
N TYR A 55 -4.65 -11.35 4.93
CA TYR A 55 -3.49 -10.46 4.77
C TYR A 55 -3.43 -9.87 3.36
N LEU A 56 -3.97 -8.67 3.21
CA LEU A 56 -3.96 -7.90 1.97
C LEU A 56 -2.96 -6.75 2.05
N LYS A 57 -2.14 -6.59 1.01
CA LYS A 57 -1.20 -5.47 0.89
C LYS A 57 -1.22 -4.85 -0.49
N VAL A 58 -0.59 -3.69 -0.60
CA VAL A 58 -0.17 -3.12 -1.87
C VAL A 58 1.35 -3.20 -1.98
N ASN A 59 1.83 -3.86 -3.04
CA ASN A 59 3.21 -3.79 -3.46
C ASN A 59 3.41 -2.50 -4.27
N VAL A 60 4.39 -1.69 -3.88
CA VAL A 60 4.82 -0.49 -4.62
C VAL A 60 6.14 -0.78 -5.32
N PHE A 61 6.19 -0.47 -6.61
CA PHE A 61 7.36 -0.66 -7.45
C PHE A 61 7.86 0.70 -7.96
N TYR A 62 9.17 0.86 -8.04
CA TYR A 62 9.81 2.00 -8.70
C TYR A 62 10.77 1.46 -9.77
N LYS A 63 10.62 1.93 -11.02
CA LYS A 63 11.40 1.44 -12.18
C LYS A 63 11.41 -0.09 -12.30
N GLN A 64 10.26 -0.72 -12.06
CA GLN A 64 10.03 -2.18 -12.08
C GLN A 64 10.69 -2.97 -10.94
N THR A 65 11.42 -2.31 -10.03
CA THR A 65 11.94 -2.93 -8.81
C THR A 65 10.93 -2.76 -7.69
N ARG A 66 10.68 -3.82 -6.93
CA ARG A 66 9.80 -3.78 -5.76
C ARG A 66 10.47 -2.92 -4.69
N LEU A 67 9.82 -1.84 -4.31
CA LEU A 67 10.36 -0.81 -3.43
C LEU A 67 9.79 -0.93 -2.03
N ALA A 68 8.47 -1.11 -1.92
CA ALA A 68 7.78 -1.03 -0.65
C ALA A 68 6.54 -1.92 -0.59
N GLU A 69 6.07 -2.16 0.63
CA GLU A 69 4.79 -2.78 0.93
C GLU A 69 3.94 -1.85 1.79
N VAL A 70 2.66 -1.72 1.46
CA VAL A 70 1.70 -0.91 2.21
C VAL A 70 0.54 -1.78 2.69
N TYR A 71 0.24 -1.65 3.98
CA TYR A 71 -0.92 -2.25 4.63
C TYR A 71 -1.83 -1.14 5.14
N ALA A 72 -3.13 -1.44 5.29
CA ALA A 72 -4.09 -0.54 5.91
C ALA A 72 -4.98 -1.32 6.86
N ASN A 73 -5.13 -0.82 8.08
CA ASN A 73 -5.89 -1.48 9.13
C ASN A 73 -6.80 -0.50 9.86
N VAL A 74 -8.01 -0.93 10.20
CA VAL A 74 -8.89 -0.16 11.09
C VAL A 74 -8.58 -0.53 12.54
N GLU A 75 -7.95 0.39 13.28
CA GLU A 75 -7.70 0.24 14.71
C GLU A 75 -8.79 0.92 15.56
N ALA A 76 -8.74 0.73 16.88
CA ALA A 76 -9.63 1.42 17.84
C ALA A 76 -9.59 2.95 17.73
N THR A 77 -8.47 3.50 17.26
CA THR A 77 -8.23 4.93 17.09
C THR A 77 -8.51 5.41 15.65
N GLY A 78 -8.98 4.52 14.77
CA GLY A 78 -9.25 4.78 13.36
C GLY A 78 -8.25 4.11 12.43
N LEU A 79 -8.38 4.39 11.13
CA LEU A 79 -7.54 3.86 10.07
C LEU A 79 -6.05 4.24 10.28
N VAL A 80 -5.17 3.25 10.12
CA VAL A 80 -3.71 3.37 10.13
C VAL A 80 -3.15 2.69 8.89
N TYR A 81 -2.12 3.28 8.30
CA TYR A 81 -1.29 2.65 7.29
C TYR A 81 0.03 2.21 7.91
N SER A 82 0.51 1.04 7.49
CA SER A 82 1.88 0.58 7.76
C SER A 82 2.63 0.46 6.43
N LEU A 83 3.82 1.04 6.34
CA LEU A 83 4.67 1.05 5.16
C LEU A 83 6.04 0.49 5.50
N TYR A 84 6.47 -0.52 4.75
CA TYR A 84 7.81 -1.10 4.83
C TYR A 84 8.61 -0.65 3.62
N VAL A 85 9.77 -0.01 3.83
CA VAL A 85 10.58 0.55 2.74
C VAL A 85 12.05 0.83 3.16
N PRO A 86 13.04 0.62 2.28
CA PRO A 86 12.96 -0.24 1.10
C PRO A 86 12.90 -1.70 1.55
N ILE A 87 11.99 -2.48 0.97
CA ILE A 87 11.89 -3.90 1.33
C ILE A 87 13.07 -4.70 0.79
N GLU A 88 13.37 -5.83 1.44
CA GLU A 88 14.42 -6.77 1.01
C GLU A 88 15.84 -6.13 1.01
N ASP A 89 16.00 -4.97 1.68
CA ASP A 89 17.27 -4.28 1.94
C ASP A 89 17.61 -4.38 3.44
N ALA A 90 18.89 -4.35 3.78
CA ALA A 90 19.33 -4.36 5.19
C ALA A 90 18.89 -3.12 5.99
N ARG A 91 18.44 -2.07 5.31
CA ARG A 91 17.92 -0.81 5.88
C ARG A 91 16.40 -0.72 5.82
N GLU A 92 15.70 -1.85 5.67
CA GLU A 92 14.24 -1.88 5.71
C GLU A 92 13.73 -1.23 7.01
N GLU A 93 12.87 -0.23 6.86
CA GLU A 93 12.24 0.49 7.96
C GLU A 93 10.72 0.39 7.85
N GLU A 94 10.06 0.35 9.01
CA GLU A 94 8.60 0.35 9.14
C GLU A 94 8.10 1.72 9.60
N PHE A 95 7.13 2.26 8.87
CA PHE A 95 6.51 3.55 9.17
C PHE A 95 5.00 3.40 9.35
N HIS A 96 4.48 4.01 10.42
CA HIS A 96 3.05 4.08 10.69
C HIS A 96 2.55 5.51 10.50
N PHE A 97 1.46 5.67 9.77
CA PHE A 97 0.89 6.98 9.48
C PHE A 97 -0.61 6.93 9.26
N ARG A 98 -1.27 8.09 9.30
CA ARG A 98 -2.73 8.20 9.12
C ARG A 98 -3.12 9.02 7.90
N MET A 99 -2.21 9.84 7.39
CA MET A 99 -2.44 10.67 6.21
C MET A 99 -1.67 10.14 5.01
N VAL A 100 -2.32 10.08 3.85
CA VAL A 100 -1.71 9.59 2.60
C VAL A 100 -0.46 10.40 2.23
N ASP A 101 -0.48 11.72 2.47
CA ASP A 101 0.65 12.60 2.18
C ASP A 101 1.92 12.23 2.98
N GLU A 102 1.77 11.67 4.18
CA GLU A 102 2.90 11.21 5.00
C GLU A 102 3.58 10.02 4.33
N GLY A 103 2.82 9.00 3.94
CA GLY A 103 3.32 7.83 3.21
C GLY A 103 3.98 8.19 1.88
N VAL A 104 3.36 9.08 1.12
CA VAL A 104 3.90 9.60 -0.15
C VAL A 104 5.24 10.32 0.07
N ASN A 105 5.35 11.13 1.12
CA ASN A 105 6.59 11.83 1.43
C ASN A 105 7.72 10.89 1.84
N ILE A 106 7.41 9.79 2.54
CA ILE A 106 8.39 8.74 2.87
C ILE A 106 8.91 8.11 1.57
N LEU A 107 8.01 7.67 0.68
CA LEU A 107 8.39 7.06 -0.61
C LEU A 107 9.26 7.98 -1.47
N LYS A 108 8.93 9.28 -1.55
CA LYS A 108 9.75 10.29 -2.26
C LYS A 108 11.18 10.37 -1.72
N LYS A 109 11.32 10.37 -0.39
CA LYS A 109 12.64 10.42 0.25
C LYS A 109 13.43 9.15 -0.07
N THR A 110 12.81 7.99 0.03
CA THR A 110 13.47 6.72 -0.27
C THR A 110 14.02 6.70 -1.70
N VAL A 111 13.21 7.01 -2.72
CA VAL A 111 13.69 7.00 -4.11
C VAL A 111 14.73 8.08 -4.43
N SER A 112 14.81 9.14 -3.63
CA SER A 112 15.86 10.17 -3.77
C SER A 112 17.21 9.72 -3.20
N CYS A 113 17.23 8.62 -2.44
CA CYS A 113 18.41 8.07 -1.79
C CYS A 113 18.94 6.79 -2.47
N ILE A 114 18.32 6.35 -3.56
CA ILE A 114 18.67 5.17 -4.37
C ILE A 114 19.21 5.66 -5.72
#